data_AF-A0A947DTQ1-F1
#
_entry.id   AF-A0A947DTQ1-F1
#
_cell.length_a   1.000
_cell.length_b   1.000
_cell.length_c   1.000
_cell.angle_alpha   90.00
_cell.angle_beta   90.00
_cell.angle_gamma   90.00
#
_symmetry.space_group_name_H-M   'P 1'
#
loop_
_entity.id
_entity.type
_entity.pdbx_description
1 polymer ?
#
loop_
_entity_poly.entity_id
_entity_poly.type
_entity_poly.pdbx_seq_one_letter_code
_entity_poly.pdbx_strand_id
1 'polypeptide(L)'
;MFCQTVVILGMGGTIAGRSARPSDNIGYTAAQVDIVELAAAIPSLSDQGPVITEQVAQMDSKDMDFSAWSRLAARVNHFLAQPDVHGIVITHGTDTLEETAYFLHKVCQPTKPVVLTCAMRPATALVPDGPQNLLDALTVARQPDARGVVAVCAGTIHSALDVQKVHTYKVDAFSSGDAGPLGYVEEGRVRLLRSWQFDQEPSWQTAMENVENRFTAIDWPRVEIIMNYAGVNGTVVNALVACGVQGLVVAATGNGTLHHALESALLNAQAAGVKVVRATRCPNGRVLPRPDDRLPDSNGLSPVKARVELMLQLMTSGSASAQQRH
;
A
#
# COMPACT_ATOMS: atom_id res chain seq x y z
N MET A 1 -22.83 23.42 12.22
CA MET A 1 -21.43 22.96 12.40
C MET A 1 -21.46 21.46 12.19
N PHE A 2 -21.04 20.97 11.03
CA PHE A 2 -21.05 19.52 10.79
C PHE A 2 -20.03 18.88 11.73
N CYS A 3 -20.46 17.86 12.47
CA CYS A 3 -19.59 17.06 13.31
C CYS A 3 -18.53 16.42 12.40
N GLN A 4 -17.25 16.77 12.56
CA GLN A 4 -16.16 16.24 11.72
C GLN A 4 -15.65 14.92 12.32
N THR A 5 -16.32 13.83 11.98
CA THR A 5 -15.97 12.49 12.49
C THR A 5 -14.79 11.92 11.72
N VAL A 6 -13.82 11.33 12.43
CA VAL A 6 -12.79 10.50 11.81
C VAL A 6 -13.08 9.03 12.08
N VAL A 7 -12.99 8.19 11.06
CA VAL A 7 -13.18 6.74 11.21
C VAL A 7 -11.82 6.06 11.30
N ILE A 8 -11.61 5.19 12.30
CA ILE A 8 -10.42 4.37 12.44
C ILE A 8 -10.74 2.93 12.07
N LEU A 9 -10.10 2.42 11.02
CA LEU A 9 -10.22 1.06 10.55
C LEU A 9 -9.06 0.20 11.07
N GLY A 10 -9.37 -0.92 11.71
CA GLY A 10 -8.42 -1.91 12.21
C GLY A 10 -8.09 -2.98 11.17
N MET A 11 -6.81 -3.14 10.80
CA MET A 11 -6.31 -4.27 9.99
C MET A 11 -5.36 -5.20 10.76
N GLY A 12 -4.93 -4.81 11.96
CA GLY A 12 -4.00 -5.58 12.78
C GLY A 12 -2.56 -5.06 12.70
N GLY A 13 -1.61 -5.93 12.39
CA GLY A 13 -0.19 -5.61 12.38
C GLY A 13 0.47 -5.47 13.76
N THR A 14 1.72 -5.05 13.76
CA THR A 14 2.55 -4.85 14.96
C THR A 14 2.00 -3.80 15.91
N ILE A 15 1.34 -2.76 15.40
CA ILE A 15 0.66 -1.75 16.23
C ILE A 15 -0.41 -2.37 17.15
N ALA A 16 -1.01 -3.46 16.69
CA ALA A 16 -1.94 -4.30 17.46
C ALA A 16 -1.26 -5.56 18.03
N GLY A 17 0.06 -5.66 18.01
CA GLY A 17 0.82 -6.83 18.42
C GLY A 17 1.05 -6.91 19.93
N ARG A 18 1.19 -8.14 20.45
CA ARG A 18 1.52 -8.40 21.86
C ARG A 18 2.76 -9.28 21.98
N SER A 19 3.59 -8.95 22.96
CA SER A 19 4.74 -9.73 23.39
C SER A 19 4.57 -10.12 24.85
N ALA A 20 4.99 -11.33 25.22
CA ALA A 20 5.03 -11.77 26.62
C ALA A 20 6.08 -11.02 27.45
N ARG A 21 7.08 -10.42 26.79
CA ARG A 21 8.16 -9.66 27.44
C ARG A 21 8.23 -8.26 26.83
N PRO A 22 8.04 -7.17 27.60
CA PRO A 22 8.06 -5.80 27.07
C PRO A 22 9.37 -5.38 26.37
N SER A 23 10.49 -6.06 26.65
CA SER A 23 11.77 -5.84 26.00
C SER A 23 11.94 -6.59 24.66
N ASP A 24 11.01 -7.50 24.33
CA ASP A 24 11.10 -8.36 23.15
C ASP A 24 10.25 -7.78 22.01
N ASN A 25 10.94 -7.03 21.15
CA ASN A 25 10.35 -6.36 19.98
C ASN A 25 10.41 -7.21 18.70
N ILE A 26 10.88 -8.46 18.77
CA ILE A 26 11.00 -9.34 17.60
C ILE A 26 10.09 -10.57 17.76
N GLY A 27 10.13 -11.22 18.93
CA GLY A 27 9.36 -12.43 19.23
C GLY A 27 7.91 -12.18 19.65
N TYR A 28 7.28 -11.11 19.16
CA TYR A 28 5.88 -10.80 19.42
C TYR A 28 4.96 -11.46 18.39
N THR A 29 3.67 -11.53 18.71
CA THR A 29 2.64 -11.92 17.73
C THR A 29 1.89 -10.67 17.29
N ALA A 30 1.83 -10.40 15.99
CA ALA A 30 1.07 -9.28 15.43
C ALA A 30 -0.46 -9.49 15.57
N ALA A 31 -1.23 -8.40 15.46
CA ALA A 31 -2.70 -8.44 15.37
C ALA A 31 -3.41 -9.20 16.51
N GLN A 32 -3.06 -8.89 17.75
CA GLN A 32 -3.64 -9.49 18.96
C GLN A 32 -4.59 -8.55 19.71
N VAL A 33 -4.51 -7.24 19.46
CA VAL A 33 -5.31 -6.18 20.11
C VAL A 33 -6.35 -5.68 19.12
N ASP A 34 -7.62 -5.66 19.50
CA ASP A 34 -8.69 -5.08 18.66
C ASP A 34 -8.59 -3.55 18.60
N ILE A 35 -9.08 -2.93 17.53
CA ILE A 35 -9.01 -1.48 17.33
C ILE A 35 -9.69 -0.69 18.45
N VAL A 36 -10.78 -1.20 19.02
CA VAL A 36 -11.46 -0.55 20.15
C VAL A 36 -10.54 -0.51 21.36
N GLU A 37 -9.86 -1.63 21.65
CA GLU A 37 -8.92 -1.73 22.76
C GLU A 37 -7.69 -0.85 22.52
N LEU A 38 -7.15 -0.86 21.29
CA LEU A 38 -6.00 -0.04 20.91
C LEU A 38 -6.29 1.46 21.05
N ALA A 39 -7.48 1.89 20.61
CA ALA A 39 -7.92 3.28 20.73
C ALA A 39 -8.14 3.68 22.19
N ALA A 40 -8.76 2.81 23.01
CA ALA A 40 -9.00 3.06 24.42
C ALA A 40 -7.71 3.16 25.26
N ALA A 41 -6.62 2.52 24.80
CA ALA A 41 -5.32 2.58 25.46
C ALA A 41 -4.59 3.93 25.30
N ILE A 42 -5.15 4.87 24.53
CA ILE A 42 -4.55 6.19 24.27
C ILE A 42 -5.47 7.26 24.89
N PRO A 43 -5.18 7.73 26.13
CA PRO A 43 -6.07 8.65 26.83
C PRO A 43 -6.35 9.96 26.09
N SER A 44 -5.36 10.49 25.36
CA SER A 44 -5.47 11.74 24.60
C SER A 44 -6.26 11.61 23.29
N LEU A 45 -6.70 10.39 22.92
CA LEU A 45 -7.47 10.18 21.68
C LEU A 45 -8.83 10.87 21.74
N SER A 46 -9.48 10.90 22.92
CA SER A 46 -10.76 11.60 23.12
C SER A 46 -10.64 13.10 22.94
N ASP A 47 -9.45 13.67 23.21
CA ASP A 47 -9.18 15.09 23.03
C ASP A 47 -9.05 15.48 21.55
N GLN A 48 -8.87 14.49 20.67
CA GLN A 48 -8.80 14.70 19.22
C GLN A 48 -10.18 14.92 18.59
N GLY A 49 -11.28 14.80 19.34
CA GLY A 49 -12.64 14.97 18.82
C GLY A 49 -13.32 13.65 18.39
N PRO A 50 -14.48 13.72 17.71
CA PRO A 50 -15.31 12.55 17.45
C PRO A 50 -14.61 11.50 16.58
N VAL A 51 -14.58 10.26 17.07
CA VAL A 51 -13.96 9.11 16.40
C VAL A 51 -14.93 7.92 16.42
N ILE A 52 -14.98 7.19 15.31
CA ILE A 52 -15.65 5.89 15.20
C ILE A 52 -14.58 4.84 14.88
N THR A 53 -14.64 3.68 15.52
CA THR A 53 -13.71 2.57 15.26
C THR A 53 -14.43 1.38 14.62
N GLU A 54 -13.81 0.74 13.63
CA GLU A 54 -14.31 -0.50 13.03
C GLU A 54 -13.16 -1.47 12.75
N GLN A 55 -13.29 -2.72 13.21
CA GLN A 55 -12.32 -3.78 12.90
C GLN A 55 -12.67 -4.40 11.54
N VAL A 56 -11.81 -4.24 10.54
CA VAL A 56 -12.02 -4.78 9.19
C VAL A 56 -11.35 -6.14 9.02
N ALA A 57 -10.14 -6.30 9.55
CA ALA A 57 -9.37 -7.54 9.57
C ALA A 57 -8.43 -7.55 10.77
N GLN A 58 -7.92 -8.71 11.16
CA GLN A 58 -6.99 -8.85 12.29
C GLN A 58 -5.87 -9.80 11.89
N MET A 59 -4.86 -9.29 11.18
CA MET A 59 -3.79 -10.10 10.59
C MET A 59 -2.43 -9.42 10.60
N ASP A 60 -1.38 -10.23 10.45
CA ASP A 60 -0.05 -9.75 10.12
C ASP A 60 -0.01 -9.32 8.65
N SER A 61 0.59 -8.17 8.34
CA SER A 61 0.59 -7.62 6.99
C SER A 61 1.36 -8.50 5.99
N LYS A 62 2.28 -9.35 6.44
CA LYS A 62 2.94 -10.35 5.58
C LYS A 62 1.97 -11.40 5.02
N ASP A 63 0.85 -11.61 5.70
CA ASP A 63 -0.22 -12.55 5.33
C ASP A 63 -1.41 -11.81 4.69
N MET A 64 -1.22 -10.53 4.30
CA MET A 64 -2.25 -9.73 3.62
C MET A 64 -2.70 -10.42 2.33
N ASP A 65 -4.02 -10.58 2.19
CA ASP A 65 -4.62 -11.23 1.05
C ASP A 65 -5.59 -10.30 0.30
N PHE A 66 -6.02 -10.77 -0.87
CA PHE A 66 -6.92 -10.01 -1.72
C PHE A 66 -8.32 -9.83 -1.12
N SER A 67 -8.79 -10.76 -0.27
CA SER A 67 -10.08 -10.62 0.42
C SER A 67 -10.04 -9.48 1.43
N ALA A 68 -8.95 -9.34 2.17
CA ALA A 68 -8.70 -8.24 3.08
C ALA A 68 -8.60 -6.90 2.33
N TRP A 69 -7.89 -6.85 1.19
CA TRP A 69 -7.87 -5.66 0.34
C TRP A 69 -9.24 -5.26 -0.19
N SER A 70 -10.03 -6.19 -0.75
CA SER A 70 -11.39 -5.90 -1.21
C SER A 70 -12.28 -5.38 -0.08
N ARG A 71 -12.26 -6.03 1.09
CA ARG A 71 -13.02 -5.57 2.26
C ARG A 71 -12.59 -4.17 2.70
N LEU A 72 -11.30 -3.91 2.79
CA LEU A 72 -10.77 -2.60 3.20
C LEU A 72 -11.17 -1.50 2.22
N ALA A 73 -10.98 -1.70 0.91
CA ALA A 73 -11.37 -0.72 -0.11
C ALA A 73 -12.86 -0.36 -0.03
N ALA A 74 -13.72 -1.36 0.19
CA ALA A 74 -15.15 -1.14 0.31
C ALA A 74 -15.56 -0.38 1.56
N ARG A 75 -14.95 -0.68 2.71
CA ARG A 75 -15.20 0.07 3.94
C ARG A 75 -14.68 1.50 3.80
N VAL A 76 -13.53 1.69 3.16
CA VAL A 76 -13.01 3.03 2.84
C VAL A 76 -14.02 3.80 1.97
N ASN A 77 -14.46 3.25 0.84
CA ASN A 77 -15.41 3.93 -0.05
C ASN A 77 -16.77 4.20 0.62
N HIS A 78 -17.26 3.26 1.44
CA HIS A 78 -18.46 3.45 2.24
C HIS A 78 -18.39 4.67 3.16
N PHE A 79 -17.28 4.85 3.89
CA PHE A 79 -17.12 5.99 4.79
C PHE A 79 -16.77 7.28 4.05
N LEU A 80 -16.01 7.21 2.96
CA LEU A 80 -15.71 8.40 2.14
C LEU A 80 -16.99 9.04 1.57
N ALA A 81 -18.00 8.22 1.24
CA ALA A 81 -19.29 8.69 0.73
C ALA A 81 -20.16 9.42 1.77
N GLN A 82 -19.89 9.28 3.08
CA GLN A 82 -20.69 9.88 4.15
C GLN A 82 -20.30 11.34 4.40
N PRO A 83 -21.21 12.32 4.32
CA PRO A 83 -20.88 13.75 4.38
C PRO A 83 -20.35 14.22 5.75
N ASP A 84 -20.67 13.51 6.82
CA ASP A 84 -20.22 13.76 8.20
C ASP A 84 -18.88 13.09 8.55
N VAL A 85 -18.39 12.19 7.70
CA VAL A 85 -17.03 11.66 7.81
C VAL A 85 -16.06 12.63 7.16
N HIS A 86 -15.13 13.14 7.96
CA HIS A 86 -14.09 14.08 7.53
C HIS A 86 -12.86 13.38 6.96
N GLY A 87 -12.48 12.22 7.51
CA GLY A 87 -11.32 11.45 7.08
C GLY A 87 -11.30 10.06 7.67
N ILE A 88 -10.38 9.22 7.19
CA ILE A 88 -10.22 7.83 7.61
C ILE A 88 -8.78 7.61 8.05
N VAL A 89 -8.58 6.94 9.17
CA VAL A 89 -7.30 6.40 9.62
C VAL A 89 -7.35 4.87 9.53
N ILE A 90 -6.28 4.23 9.07
CA ILE A 90 -6.18 2.78 8.96
C ILE A 90 -4.95 2.33 9.74
N THR A 91 -5.15 1.51 10.78
CA THR A 91 -4.04 0.84 11.46
C THR A 91 -3.67 -0.41 10.67
N HIS A 92 -2.39 -0.54 10.30
CA HIS A 92 -1.90 -1.60 9.43
C HIS A 92 -0.53 -2.12 9.89
N GLY A 93 -0.18 -3.34 9.49
CA GLY A 93 1.18 -3.86 9.69
C GLY A 93 2.18 -3.21 8.73
N THR A 94 3.45 -3.16 9.14
CA THR A 94 4.47 -2.38 8.43
C THR A 94 4.91 -3.00 7.11
N ASP A 95 4.81 -4.32 6.97
CA ASP A 95 5.60 -5.07 5.97
C ASP A 95 5.06 -4.91 4.55
N THR A 96 3.74 -4.77 4.40
CA THR A 96 3.07 -4.56 3.10
C THR A 96 2.27 -3.25 3.08
N LEU A 97 2.53 -2.33 4.03
CA LEU A 97 1.84 -1.05 4.12
C LEU A 97 1.92 -0.26 2.81
N GLU A 98 3.09 -0.26 2.16
CA GLU A 98 3.30 0.47 0.91
C GLU A 98 2.48 -0.07 -0.27
N GLU A 99 2.20 -1.38 -0.28
CA GLU A 99 1.35 -2.03 -1.29
C GLU A 99 -0.12 -1.66 -1.06
N THR A 100 -0.60 -1.80 0.18
CA THR A 100 -1.98 -1.44 0.55
C THR A 100 -2.25 0.04 0.33
N ALA A 101 -1.31 0.92 0.71
CA ALA A 101 -1.44 2.36 0.50
C ALA A 101 -1.57 2.69 -1.00
N TYR A 102 -0.70 2.12 -1.83
CA TYR A 102 -0.75 2.32 -3.28
C TYR A 102 -2.05 1.78 -3.90
N PHE A 103 -2.47 0.58 -3.50
CA PHE A 103 -3.73 -0.04 -3.92
C PHE A 103 -4.91 0.88 -3.62
N LEU A 104 -5.09 1.30 -2.37
CA LEU A 104 -6.18 2.20 -1.96
C LEU A 104 -6.13 3.54 -2.69
N HIS A 105 -4.93 4.06 -2.96
CA HIS A 105 -4.79 5.32 -3.70
C HIS A 105 -5.40 5.21 -5.10
N LYS A 106 -5.17 4.09 -5.78
CA LYS A 106 -5.68 3.83 -7.13
C LYS A 106 -7.17 3.51 -7.14
N VAL A 107 -7.65 2.70 -6.20
CA VAL A 107 -9.03 2.15 -6.24
C VAL A 107 -10.07 2.95 -5.43
N CYS A 108 -9.66 3.86 -4.56
CA CYS A 108 -10.61 4.67 -3.79
C CYS A 108 -10.69 6.13 -4.26
N GLN A 109 -9.66 6.63 -4.96
CA GLN A 109 -9.54 8.03 -5.42
C GLN A 109 -10.08 9.04 -4.40
N PRO A 110 -9.51 9.06 -3.17
CA PRO A 110 -10.20 9.67 -2.05
C PRO A 110 -10.08 11.19 -2.06
N THR A 111 -11.23 11.85 -2.19
CA THR A 111 -11.40 13.31 -2.05
C THR A 111 -11.43 13.78 -0.59
N LYS A 112 -11.21 12.87 0.35
CA LYS A 112 -10.98 13.11 1.79
C LYS A 112 -9.72 12.35 2.19
N PRO A 113 -9.00 12.70 3.26
CA PRO A 113 -7.77 12.02 3.60
C PRO A 113 -8.03 10.58 4.08
N VAL A 114 -7.27 9.64 3.50
CA VAL A 114 -7.14 8.28 4.00
C VAL A 114 -5.70 8.09 4.49
N VAL A 115 -5.54 7.89 5.79
CA VAL A 115 -4.24 7.91 6.46
C VAL A 115 -3.91 6.52 7.00
N LEU A 116 -2.96 5.82 6.40
CA LEU A 116 -2.40 4.61 6.97
C LEU A 116 -1.42 4.99 8.09
N THR A 117 -1.43 4.20 9.15
CA THR A 117 -0.44 4.27 10.22
C THR A 117 -0.10 2.89 10.74
N CYS A 118 1.03 2.77 11.43
CA CYS A 118 1.57 1.51 11.89
C CYS A 118 2.48 1.70 13.10
N ALA A 119 3.11 0.62 13.55
CA ALA A 119 4.15 0.66 14.57
C ALA A 119 5.24 -0.35 14.22
N MET A 120 6.49 0.00 14.49
CA MET A 120 7.64 -0.90 14.37
C MET A 120 7.85 -1.74 15.64
N ARG A 121 7.22 -1.36 16.75
CA ARG A 121 7.25 -2.09 18.03
C ARG A 121 5.85 -2.53 18.45
N PRO A 122 5.71 -3.70 19.12
CA PRO A 122 4.41 -4.18 19.59
C PRO A 122 3.81 -3.24 20.64
N ALA A 123 2.49 -3.29 20.83
CA ALA A 123 1.76 -2.45 21.79
C ALA A 123 2.25 -2.62 23.24
N THR A 124 2.79 -3.80 23.57
CA THR A 124 3.33 -4.14 24.90
C THR A 124 4.80 -3.77 25.08
N ALA A 125 5.45 -3.15 24.09
CA ALA A 125 6.85 -2.74 24.20
C ALA A 125 7.05 -1.74 25.35
N LEU A 126 8.29 -1.63 25.86
CA LEU A 126 8.64 -0.62 26.87
C LEU A 126 8.37 0.82 26.40
N VAL A 127 8.65 1.08 25.12
CA VAL A 127 8.44 2.37 24.46
C VAL A 127 7.82 2.10 23.09
N PRO A 128 6.49 1.86 23.03
CA PRO A 128 5.79 1.59 21.78
C PRO A 128 5.65 2.89 20.98
N ASP A 129 5.80 2.81 19.66
CA ASP A 129 5.65 3.95 18.75
C ASP A 129 4.21 4.11 18.22
N GLY A 130 3.39 3.05 18.31
CA GLY A 130 2.00 3.03 17.87
C GLY A 130 1.10 4.16 18.40
N PRO A 131 1.08 4.45 19.71
CA PRO A 131 0.26 5.51 20.28
C PRO A 131 0.49 6.88 19.63
N GLN A 132 1.75 7.30 19.50
CA GLN A 132 2.07 8.59 18.88
C GLN A 132 1.75 8.57 17.38
N ASN A 133 2.10 7.48 16.67
CA ASN A 133 1.79 7.35 15.24
C ASN A 133 0.28 7.46 14.96
N LEU A 134 -0.58 6.91 15.84
CA LEU A 134 -2.04 7.03 15.69
C LEU A 134 -2.55 8.46 15.93
N LEU A 135 -2.00 9.18 16.92
CA LEU A 135 -2.33 10.59 17.17
C LEU A 135 -1.90 11.48 16.00
N ASP A 136 -0.71 11.23 15.44
CA ASP A 136 -0.21 11.94 14.26
C ASP A 136 -1.10 11.66 13.05
N ALA A 137 -1.52 10.41 12.87
CA ALA A 137 -2.43 10.02 11.79
C ALA A 137 -3.81 10.69 11.91
N LEU A 138 -4.36 10.80 13.12
CA LEU A 138 -5.59 11.55 13.38
C LEU A 138 -5.42 13.04 13.06
N THR A 139 -4.28 13.63 13.44
CA THR A 139 -3.96 15.03 13.15
C THR A 139 -3.95 15.31 11.65
N VAL A 140 -3.39 14.38 10.85
CA VAL A 140 -3.40 14.44 9.39
C VAL A 140 -4.81 14.22 8.82
N ALA A 141 -5.53 13.22 9.32
CA ALA A 141 -6.90 12.92 8.87
C ALA A 141 -7.87 14.07 9.11
N ARG A 142 -7.58 14.96 10.07
CA ARG A 142 -8.38 16.16 10.38
C ARG A 142 -7.98 17.41 9.61
N GLN A 143 -6.94 17.38 8.79
CA GLN A 143 -6.58 18.53 7.98
C GLN A 143 -7.69 18.82 6.93
N PRO A 144 -8.24 20.04 6.87
CA PRO A 144 -9.36 20.35 5.98
C PRO A 144 -9.09 20.07 4.49
N ASP A 145 -7.86 20.37 4.07
CA ASP A 145 -7.44 20.29 2.66
C ASP A 145 -6.67 19.00 2.35
N ALA A 146 -6.51 18.09 3.32
CA ALA A 146 -5.85 16.82 3.04
C ALA A 146 -6.71 15.94 2.13
N ARG A 147 -6.04 15.28 1.20
CA ARG A 147 -6.63 14.47 0.12
C ARG A 147 -5.67 13.33 -0.22
N GLY A 148 -6.17 12.33 -0.94
CA GLY A 148 -5.37 11.19 -1.34
C GLY A 148 -5.15 10.20 -0.19
N VAL A 149 -4.26 9.24 -0.46
CA VAL A 149 -3.85 8.23 0.51
C VAL A 149 -2.44 8.56 0.95
N VAL A 150 -2.23 8.63 2.26
CA VAL A 150 -0.93 8.93 2.86
C VAL A 150 -0.61 7.92 3.96
N ALA A 151 0.66 7.78 4.28
CA ALA A 151 1.13 7.01 5.42
C ALA A 151 1.80 7.94 6.42
N VAL A 152 1.48 7.81 7.71
CA VAL A 152 2.07 8.61 8.79
C VAL A 152 2.77 7.68 9.77
N CYS A 153 4.09 7.81 9.85
CA CYS A 153 4.96 6.99 10.69
C CYS A 153 6.06 7.88 11.27
N ALA A 154 6.30 7.81 12.58
CA ALA A 154 7.36 8.57 13.26
C ALA A 154 7.33 10.08 12.94
N GLY A 155 6.14 10.69 12.97
CA GLY A 155 5.94 12.11 12.65
C GLY A 155 6.15 12.50 11.19
N THR A 156 6.43 11.57 10.28
CA THR A 156 6.65 11.86 8.85
C THR A 156 5.43 11.47 8.03
N ILE A 157 5.01 12.36 7.12
CA ILE A 157 3.87 12.15 6.22
C ILE A 157 4.40 11.75 4.85
N HIS A 158 4.07 10.54 4.40
CA HIS A 158 4.48 10.00 3.11
C HIS A 158 3.29 9.86 2.17
N SER A 159 3.48 10.18 0.88
CA SER A 159 2.50 9.82 -0.15
C SER A 159 2.44 8.31 -0.33
N ALA A 160 1.24 7.75 -0.56
CA ALA A 160 1.09 6.35 -0.97
C ALA A 160 1.89 6.01 -2.24
N LEU A 161 2.06 6.98 -3.14
CA LEU A 161 2.84 6.82 -4.37
C LEU A 161 4.33 6.60 -4.07
N ASP A 162 4.85 7.25 -3.03
CA ASP A 162 6.28 7.35 -2.77
C ASP A 162 6.77 6.47 -1.60
N VAL A 163 5.90 6.18 -0.61
CA VAL A 163 6.29 5.51 0.64
C VAL A 163 6.86 4.10 0.41
N GLN A 164 7.98 3.77 1.05
CA GLN A 164 8.59 2.45 1.03
C GLN A 164 9.16 2.12 2.41
N LYS A 165 9.09 0.85 2.83
CA LYS A 165 9.79 0.41 4.05
C LYS A 165 11.25 0.15 3.73
N VAL A 166 12.14 1.02 4.20
CA VAL A 166 13.58 0.99 3.91
C VAL A 166 14.44 0.45 5.07
N HIS A 167 13.85 0.21 6.23
CA HIS A 167 14.55 -0.39 7.38
C HIS A 167 13.74 -1.50 8.04
N THR A 168 14.44 -2.54 8.49
CA THR A 168 13.84 -3.74 9.12
C THR A 168 13.51 -3.59 10.61
N TYR A 169 13.86 -2.47 11.27
CA TYR A 169 13.86 -2.42 12.74
C TYR A 169 13.66 -1.02 13.35
N LYS A 170 14.27 0.02 12.77
CA LYS A 170 14.13 1.39 13.30
C LYS A 170 12.68 1.85 13.29
N VAL A 171 12.33 2.78 14.17
CA VAL A 171 10.98 3.39 14.22
C VAL A 171 10.73 4.28 12.99
N ASP A 172 11.74 5.00 12.52
CA ASP A 172 11.75 5.76 11.27
C ASP A 172 12.10 4.85 10.06
N ALA A 173 11.37 3.74 9.92
CA ALA A 173 11.66 2.74 8.88
C ALA A 173 11.18 3.10 7.47
N PHE A 174 10.36 4.13 7.31
CA PHE A 174 9.75 4.49 6.03
C PHE A 174 10.44 5.69 5.38
N SER A 175 10.55 5.66 4.05
CA SER A 175 11.09 6.74 3.24
C SER A 175 10.20 7.01 2.04
N SER A 176 10.24 8.24 1.53
CA SER A 176 9.63 8.62 0.24
C SER A 176 10.66 8.75 -0.88
N GLY A 177 11.87 8.23 -0.66
CA GLY A 177 12.97 8.25 -1.63
C GLY A 177 13.29 9.66 -2.15
N ASP A 178 13.58 9.75 -3.44
CA ASP A 178 13.96 11.00 -4.13
C ASP A 178 12.83 12.05 -4.14
N ALA A 179 11.58 11.63 -3.94
CA ALA A 179 10.44 12.54 -3.91
C ALA A 179 10.38 13.36 -2.60
N GLY A 180 10.98 12.85 -1.52
CA GLY A 180 10.89 13.42 -0.17
C GLY A 180 9.50 13.26 0.46
N PRO A 181 9.34 13.50 1.78
CA PRO A 181 8.03 13.42 2.42
C PRO A 181 7.08 14.50 1.91
N LEU A 182 5.77 14.31 2.14
CA LEU A 182 4.77 15.36 1.93
C LEU A 182 4.87 16.44 3.03
N GLY A 183 5.25 16.04 4.24
CA GLY A 183 5.36 16.93 5.38
C GLY A 183 5.67 16.18 6.66
N TYR A 184 5.50 16.87 7.79
CA TYR A 184 5.71 16.34 9.13
C TYR A 184 4.54 16.70 10.04
N VAL A 185 4.37 15.91 11.10
CA VAL A 185 3.53 16.22 12.24
C VAL A 185 4.45 16.61 13.40
N GLU A 186 4.30 17.84 13.89
CA GLU A 186 5.13 18.42 14.93
C GLU A 186 4.22 19.10 15.94
N GLU A 187 4.26 18.69 17.21
CA GLU A 187 3.43 19.23 18.29
C GLU A 187 1.93 19.28 17.92
N GLY A 188 1.43 18.18 17.32
CA GLY A 188 0.03 18.06 16.89
C GLY A 188 -0.36 18.97 15.72
N ARG A 189 0.62 19.44 14.93
CA ARG A 189 0.39 20.31 13.76
C ARG A 189 1.05 19.74 12.52
N VAL A 190 0.36 19.85 11.39
CA VAL A 190 0.91 19.46 10.09
C VAL A 190 1.72 20.61 9.50
N ARG A 191 2.99 20.33 9.17
CA ARG A 191 3.85 21.20 8.36
C ARG A 191 4.13 20.54 7.02
N LEU A 192 3.50 21.05 5.96
CA LEU A 192 3.68 20.54 4.60
C LEU A 192 4.97 21.06 3.96
N LEU A 193 5.61 20.18 3.20
CA LEU A 193 6.72 20.48 2.30
C LEU A 193 6.30 20.40 0.83
N ARG A 194 5.31 19.56 0.54
CA ARG A 194 4.75 19.36 -0.80
C ARG A 194 3.23 19.36 -0.71
N SER A 195 2.56 19.69 -1.82
CA SER A 195 1.10 19.62 -1.91
C SER A 195 0.62 18.18 -1.74
N TRP A 196 -0.59 18.00 -1.21
CA TRP A 196 -1.28 16.72 -1.20
C TRP A 196 -1.39 16.18 -2.62
N GLN A 197 -0.99 14.92 -2.81
CA GLN A 197 -1.02 14.28 -4.12
C GLN A 197 -2.36 13.59 -4.31
N PHE A 198 -3.15 14.13 -5.23
CA PHE A 198 -4.45 13.60 -5.59
C PHE A 198 -4.73 13.96 -7.04
N ASP A 199 -4.65 12.96 -7.92
CA ASP A 199 -5.07 13.09 -9.31
C ASP A 199 -6.28 12.17 -9.53
N GLN A 200 -7.39 12.74 -10.01
CA GLN A 200 -8.51 11.92 -10.48
C GLN A 200 -8.14 11.35 -11.84
N GLU A 201 -7.74 10.08 -11.85
CA GLU A 201 -7.47 9.35 -13.07
C GLU A 201 -8.71 8.54 -13.49
N PRO A 202 -9.44 8.92 -14.56
CA PRO A 202 -10.66 8.22 -14.97
C PRO A 202 -10.42 6.73 -15.32
N SER A 203 -9.17 6.36 -15.60
CA SER A 203 -8.74 5.05 -16.09
C SER A 203 -8.97 3.88 -15.13
N TRP A 204 -9.21 4.14 -13.83
CA TRP A 204 -9.40 3.09 -12.83
C TRP A 204 -10.84 2.78 -12.47
N GLN A 205 -11.83 3.54 -12.97
CA GLN A 205 -13.24 3.35 -12.61
C GLN A 205 -13.71 1.90 -12.79
N THR A 206 -13.33 1.25 -13.88
CA THR A 206 -13.67 -0.17 -14.11
C THR A 206 -12.96 -1.12 -13.12
N ALA A 207 -11.73 -0.82 -12.71
CA ALA A 207 -11.08 -1.60 -11.65
C ALA A 207 -11.76 -1.37 -10.30
N MET A 208 -12.16 -0.13 -10.00
CA MET A 208 -12.91 0.22 -8.79
C MET A 208 -14.23 -0.55 -8.72
N GLU A 209 -15.03 -0.50 -9.79
CA GLU A 209 -16.29 -1.24 -9.89
C GLU A 209 -16.09 -2.75 -9.76
N ASN A 210 -15.01 -3.31 -10.32
CA ASN A 210 -14.71 -4.72 -10.19
C ASN A 210 -14.29 -5.11 -8.76
N VAL A 211 -13.58 -4.23 -8.05
CA VAL A 211 -13.20 -4.43 -6.64
C VAL A 211 -14.42 -4.30 -5.72
N GLU A 212 -15.30 -3.32 -5.97
CA GLU A 212 -16.51 -3.08 -5.18
C GLU A 212 -17.64 -4.08 -5.43
N ASN A 213 -17.87 -4.53 -6.65
CA ASN A 213 -19.02 -5.38 -6.97
C ASN A 213 -18.78 -6.89 -6.77
N ARG A 214 -17.59 -7.30 -6.32
CA ARG A 214 -17.19 -8.71 -6.28
C ARG A 214 -16.50 -9.09 -4.96
N PHE A 215 -17.26 -9.07 -3.87
CA PHE A 215 -16.74 -9.35 -2.52
C PHE A 215 -16.27 -10.79 -2.24
N THR A 216 -16.42 -11.73 -3.17
CA THR A 216 -16.14 -13.15 -2.90
C THR A 216 -15.58 -13.95 -4.08
N ALA A 217 -15.40 -13.34 -5.26
CA ALA A 217 -14.93 -14.05 -6.47
C ALA A 217 -14.35 -13.09 -7.53
N ILE A 218 -13.30 -12.35 -7.17
CA ILE A 218 -12.45 -11.74 -8.19
C ILE A 218 -11.42 -12.81 -8.57
N ASP A 219 -11.40 -13.20 -9.83
CA ASP A 219 -10.20 -13.84 -10.41
C ASP A 219 -9.13 -12.74 -10.50
N TRP A 220 -8.43 -12.51 -9.39
CA TRP A 220 -7.33 -11.54 -9.35
C TRP A 220 -6.31 -11.98 -10.37
N PRO A 221 -5.91 -11.12 -11.32
CA PRO A 221 -4.97 -11.51 -12.34
C PRO A 221 -3.67 -11.93 -11.66
N ARG A 222 -3.16 -13.10 -12.03
CA ARG A 222 -1.95 -13.60 -11.41
C ARG A 222 -0.75 -12.81 -11.92
N VAL A 223 -0.18 -11.96 -11.06
CA VAL A 223 1.01 -11.17 -11.33
C VAL A 223 2.10 -11.49 -10.32
N GLU A 224 3.28 -11.86 -10.81
CA GLU A 224 4.41 -12.29 -10.00
C GLU A 224 5.59 -11.32 -10.12
N ILE A 225 6.41 -11.22 -9.07
CA ILE A 225 7.65 -10.46 -9.09
C ILE A 225 8.83 -11.42 -9.26
N ILE A 226 9.65 -11.19 -10.28
CA ILE A 226 10.90 -11.92 -10.52
C ILE A 226 12.07 -10.98 -10.26
N MET A 227 13.14 -11.48 -9.64
CA MET A 227 14.35 -10.69 -9.42
C MET A 227 15.46 -11.05 -10.40
N ASN A 228 16.14 -10.04 -10.95
CA ASN A 228 17.40 -10.22 -11.67
C ASN A 228 18.58 -10.27 -10.67
N TYR A 229 19.49 -11.23 -10.85
CA TYR A 229 20.71 -11.39 -10.05
C TYR A 229 21.78 -12.18 -10.83
N ALA A 230 23.01 -12.24 -10.32
CA ALA A 230 24.10 -12.95 -10.97
C ALA A 230 23.79 -14.45 -11.10
N GLY A 231 23.86 -14.98 -12.33
CA GLY A 231 23.54 -16.38 -12.62
C GLY A 231 22.05 -16.70 -12.77
N VAL A 232 21.15 -15.70 -12.75
CA VAL A 232 19.72 -15.92 -13.02
C VAL A 232 19.49 -16.43 -14.44
N ASN A 233 18.48 -17.27 -14.61
CA ASN A 233 18.06 -17.83 -15.89
C ASN A 233 16.53 -17.71 -16.09
N GLY A 234 16.02 -18.28 -17.17
CA GLY A 234 14.60 -18.24 -17.52
C GLY A 234 13.70 -19.29 -16.85
N THR A 235 14.22 -20.21 -16.03
CA THR A 235 13.47 -21.38 -15.55
C THR A 235 12.23 -20.99 -14.76
N VAL A 236 12.34 -20.01 -13.86
CA VAL A 236 11.20 -19.54 -13.05
C VAL A 236 10.14 -18.88 -13.93
N VAL A 237 10.56 -18.05 -14.89
CA VAL A 237 9.64 -17.41 -15.85
C VAL A 237 8.87 -18.46 -16.63
N ASN A 238 9.55 -19.46 -17.20
CA ASN A 238 8.92 -20.52 -17.97
C ASN A 238 7.92 -21.33 -17.14
N ALA A 239 8.25 -21.63 -15.88
CA ALA A 239 7.34 -22.34 -14.98
C ALA A 239 6.08 -21.52 -14.68
N LEU A 240 6.21 -20.21 -14.43
CA LEU A 240 5.06 -19.34 -14.20
C LEU A 240 4.17 -19.20 -15.43
N VAL A 241 4.76 -19.10 -16.63
CA VAL A 241 4.02 -19.10 -17.90
C VAL A 241 3.25 -20.40 -18.06
N ALA A 242 3.87 -21.55 -17.79
CA ALA A 242 3.19 -22.85 -17.83
C ALA A 242 2.04 -22.96 -16.81
N CYS A 243 2.12 -22.24 -15.69
CA CYS A 243 1.06 -22.12 -14.70
C CYS A 243 0.04 -21.00 -14.97
N GLY A 244 0.06 -20.37 -16.15
CA GLY A 244 -0.93 -19.38 -16.56
C GLY A 244 -0.77 -18.00 -15.90
N VAL A 245 0.44 -17.59 -15.54
CA VAL A 245 0.69 -16.21 -15.07
C VAL A 245 0.25 -15.20 -16.14
N GLN A 246 -0.40 -14.10 -15.73
CA GLN A 246 -0.91 -13.07 -16.63
C GLN A 246 0.02 -11.85 -16.69
N GLY A 247 0.79 -11.61 -15.63
CA GLY A 247 1.75 -10.52 -15.58
C GLY A 247 3.05 -10.87 -14.84
N LEU A 248 4.15 -10.26 -15.26
CA LEU A 248 5.46 -10.38 -14.64
C LEU A 248 6.05 -8.99 -14.42
N VAL A 249 6.38 -8.70 -13.17
CA VAL A 249 7.19 -7.53 -12.82
C VAL A 249 8.61 -7.99 -12.53
N VAL A 250 9.59 -7.35 -13.15
CA VAL A 250 10.99 -7.75 -12.99
C VAL A 250 11.72 -6.72 -12.15
N ALA A 251 12.14 -7.09 -10.95
CA ALA A 251 13.07 -6.32 -10.12
C ALA A 251 14.48 -6.46 -10.71
N ALA A 252 14.76 -5.65 -11.73
CA ALA A 252 15.98 -5.70 -12.53
C ALA A 252 17.18 -5.08 -11.79
N THR A 253 18.39 -5.24 -12.32
CA THR A 253 19.59 -4.60 -11.77
C THR A 253 19.77 -3.19 -12.31
N GLY A 254 20.28 -2.26 -11.48
CA GLY A 254 20.65 -0.92 -11.92
C GLY A 254 19.51 -0.19 -12.64
N ASN A 255 19.79 0.36 -13.82
CA ASN A 255 18.80 1.02 -14.68
C ASN A 255 17.97 0.02 -15.51
N GLY A 256 17.33 -0.95 -14.86
CA GLY A 256 16.43 -1.88 -15.57
C GLY A 256 17.15 -2.96 -16.39
N THR A 257 18.43 -3.25 -16.13
CA THR A 257 19.21 -4.22 -16.93
C THR A 257 18.95 -5.67 -16.49
N LEU A 258 18.98 -6.58 -17.46
CA LEU A 258 18.62 -7.98 -17.27
C LEU A 258 19.75 -8.89 -17.74
N HIS A 259 19.87 -10.06 -17.11
CA HIS A 259 20.69 -11.13 -17.65
C HIS A 259 20.05 -11.67 -18.94
N HIS A 260 20.83 -11.86 -20.01
CA HIS A 260 20.34 -12.26 -21.34
C HIS A 260 19.44 -13.50 -21.34
N ALA A 261 19.72 -14.48 -20.47
CA ALA A 261 18.89 -15.69 -20.36
C ALA A 261 17.52 -15.41 -19.73
N LEU A 262 17.45 -14.52 -18.74
CA LEU A 262 16.19 -14.07 -18.15
C LEU A 262 15.41 -13.20 -19.14
N GLU A 263 16.09 -12.25 -19.78
CA GLU A 263 15.50 -11.39 -20.81
C GLU A 263 14.88 -12.22 -21.94
N SER A 264 15.59 -13.22 -22.46
CA SER A 264 15.08 -14.12 -23.50
C SER A 264 13.79 -14.82 -23.07
N ALA A 265 13.71 -15.31 -21.83
CA ALA A 265 12.50 -15.95 -21.31
C ALA A 265 11.34 -14.96 -21.13
N LEU A 266 11.63 -13.74 -20.66
CA LEU A 266 10.63 -12.68 -20.50
C LEU A 266 10.05 -12.23 -21.84
N LEU A 267 10.88 -12.12 -22.87
CA LEU A 267 10.43 -11.81 -24.23
C LEU A 267 9.57 -12.93 -24.82
N ASN A 268 9.92 -14.19 -24.56
CA ASN A 268 9.07 -15.33 -24.95
C ASN A 268 7.74 -15.32 -24.21
N ALA A 269 7.73 -14.99 -22.90
CA ALA A 269 6.50 -14.82 -22.12
C ALA A 269 5.63 -13.69 -22.69
N GLN A 270 6.24 -12.55 -23.05
CA GLN A 270 5.56 -11.42 -23.68
C GLN A 270 4.94 -11.82 -25.03
N ALA A 271 5.67 -12.56 -25.86
CA ALA A 271 5.17 -13.09 -27.13
C ALA A 271 4.01 -14.09 -26.93
N ALA A 272 3.98 -14.80 -25.80
CA ALA A 272 2.87 -15.68 -25.40
C ALA A 272 1.68 -14.93 -24.76
N GLY A 273 1.72 -13.60 -24.70
CA GLY A 273 0.61 -12.76 -24.21
C GLY A 273 0.70 -12.36 -22.73
N VAL A 274 1.74 -12.77 -22.00
CA VAL A 274 1.97 -12.32 -20.62
C VAL A 274 2.42 -10.87 -20.61
N LYS A 275 1.82 -10.02 -19.77
CA LYS A 275 2.29 -8.64 -19.63
C LYS A 275 3.60 -8.63 -18.84
N VAL A 276 4.63 -7.96 -19.34
CA VAL A 276 5.94 -7.88 -18.68
C VAL A 276 6.31 -6.42 -18.47
N VAL A 277 6.72 -6.07 -17.25
CA VAL A 277 7.16 -4.72 -16.87
C VAL A 277 8.49 -4.80 -16.14
N ARG A 278 9.43 -3.92 -16.48
CA ARG A 278 10.72 -3.79 -15.79
C ARG A 278 10.65 -2.71 -14.72
N ALA A 279 10.90 -3.11 -13.47
CA ALA A 279 11.24 -2.22 -12.37
C ALA A 279 12.74 -2.36 -12.06
N THR A 280 13.20 -1.76 -10.97
CA THR A 280 14.56 -1.98 -10.45
C THR A 280 14.52 -2.49 -9.03
N ARG A 281 15.50 -3.31 -8.65
CA ARG A 281 15.74 -3.71 -7.25
C ARG A 281 16.55 -2.65 -6.48
N CYS A 282 17.02 -1.59 -7.15
CA CYS A 282 17.60 -0.46 -6.45
C CYS A 282 16.53 0.22 -5.57
N PRO A 283 16.86 0.61 -4.34
CA PRO A 283 15.88 1.23 -3.43
C PRO A 283 15.46 2.63 -3.84
N ASN A 284 16.29 3.34 -4.62
CA ASN A 284 16.01 4.69 -5.11
C ASN A 284 16.25 4.79 -6.62
N GLY A 285 15.80 5.89 -7.22
CA GLY A 285 15.81 6.11 -8.65
C GLY A 285 14.71 5.34 -9.40
N ARG A 286 14.66 5.59 -10.70
CA ARG A 286 13.73 4.94 -11.63
C ARG A 286 14.47 4.34 -12.80
N VAL A 287 13.82 3.39 -13.49
CA VAL A 287 14.27 2.98 -14.81
C VAL A 287 14.07 4.17 -15.77
N LEU A 288 15.13 4.49 -16.51
CA LEU A 288 15.14 5.45 -17.60
C LEU A 288 15.05 4.66 -18.91
N PRO A 289 13.91 4.71 -19.63
CA PRO A 289 13.70 3.93 -20.83
C PRO A 289 14.59 4.40 -21.97
N ARG A 290 14.96 3.47 -22.84
CA ARG A 290 15.68 3.72 -24.10
C ARG A 290 14.75 3.48 -25.29
N PRO A 291 14.95 4.17 -26.42
CA PRO A 291 14.11 3.98 -27.61
C PRO A 291 14.03 2.53 -28.13
N ASP A 292 15.07 1.73 -27.89
CA ASP A 292 15.22 0.34 -28.33
C ASP A 292 14.82 -0.70 -27.25
N ASP A 293 14.36 -0.26 -26.08
CA ASP A 293 13.93 -1.16 -25.02
C ASP A 293 12.71 -1.98 -25.47
N ARG A 294 12.86 -3.31 -25.44
CA ARG A 294 11.82 -4.26 -25.87
C ARG A 294 10.77 -4.53 -24.80
N LEU A 295 11.14 -4.32 -23.53
CA LEU A 295 10.27 -4.49 -22.38
C LEU A 295 9.97 -3.12 -21.75
N PRO A 296 8.69 -2.77 -21.54
CA PRO A 296 8.32 -1.48 -20.95
C PRO A 296 8.81 -1.37 -19.51
N ASP A 297 9.04 -0.15 -19.02
CA ASP A 297 9.42 0.12 -17.65
C ASP A 297 8.21 0.41 -16.73
N SER A 298 8.44 0.39 -15.42
CA SER A 298 7.42 0.59 -14.39
C SER A 298 7.05 2.05 -14.16
N ASN A 299 7.54 2.99 -14.97
CA ASN A 299 7.35 4.43 -14.79
C ASN A 299 7.83 4.95 -13.42
N GLY A 300 8.84 4.30 -12.85
CA GLY A 300 9.43 4.67 -11.55
C GLY A 300 8.79 4.01 -10.33
N LEU A 301 7.81 3.12 -10.52
CA LEU A 301 7.27 2.32 -9.41
C LEU A 301 8.28 1.26 -8.94
N SER A 302 8.33 1.03 -7.63
CA SER A 302 9.02 -0.11 -7.03
C SER A 302 8.41 -1.43 -7.53
N PRO A 303 9.12 -2.57 -7.46
CA PRO A 303 8.59 -3.85 -7.92
C PRO A 303 7.24 -4.22 -7.28
N VAL A 304 7.06 -3.93 -5.99
CA VAL A 304 5.82 -4.24 -5.27
C VAL A 304 4.65 -3.35 -5.69
N LYS A 305 4.88 -2.04 -5.89
CA LYS A 305 3.84 -1.13 -6.42
C LYS A 305 3.53 -1.37 -7.89
N ALA A 306 4.55 -1.69 -8.69
CA ALA A 306 4.39 -2.05 -10.10
C ALA A 306 3.56 -3.34 -10.25
N ARG A 307 3.66 -4.28 -9.31
CA ARG A 307 2.81 -5.47 -9.27
C ARG A 307 1.35 -5.10 -9.03
N VAL A 308 1.07 -4.23 -8.05
CA VAL A 308 -0.29 -3.72 -7.79
C VAL A 308 -0.85 -3.02 -9.03
N GLU A 309 -0.09 -2.09 -9.60
CA GLU A 309 -0.45 -1.37 -10.82
C GLU A 309 -0.78 -2.35 -11.98
N LEU A 310 0.10 -3.32 -12.25
CA LEU A 310 -0.11 -4.28 -13.33
C LEU A 310 -1.34 -5.18 -13.10
N MET A 311 -1.61 -5.57 -11.85
CA MET A 311 -2.85 -6.28 -11.50
C MET A 311 -4.08 -5.43 -11.87
N LEU A 312 -4.11 -4.16 -11.47
CA LEU A 312 -5.21 -3.27 -11.79
C LEU A 312 -5.38 -3.06 -13.31
N GLN A 313 -4.29 -2.90 -14.06
CA GLN A 313 -4.33 -2.75 -15.53
C GLN A 313 -4.92 -3.99 -16.23
N LEU A 314 -4.62 -5.18 -15.71
CA LEU A 314 -5.15 -6.43 -16.26
C LEU A 314 -6.66 -6.58 -15.96
N MET A 315 -7.13 -6.09 -14.81
CA MET A 315 -8.56 -6.07 -14.48
C MET A 315 -9.36 -5.12 -15.38
N THR A 316 -8.83 -3.95 -15.71
CA THR A 316 -9.51 -2.99 -16.61
C THR A 316 -9.54 -3.53 -18.05
N SER A 317 -8.43 -4.06 -18.54
CA SER A 317 -8.29 -4.57 -19.91
C SER A 317 -9.17 -5.82 -20.17
N GLY A 318 -9.32 -6.70 -19.18
CA GLY A 318 -10.17 -7.90 -19.31
C GLY A 318 -11.66 -7.56 -19.52
N SER A 319 -12.12 -6.48 -18.90
CA SER A 319 -13.52 -6.03 -18.95
C SER A 319 -13.94 -5.54 -20.35
N ALA A 320 -13.04 -4.82 -21.05
CA ALA A 320 -13.29 -4.35 -22.42
C ALA A 320 -13.44 -5.49 -23.43
N SER A 321 -12.73 -6.61 -23.22
CA SER A 321 -12.79 -7.79 -24.10
C SER A 321 -14.04 -8.66 -23.90
N ALA A 322 -14.73 -8.52 -22.75
CA ALA A 322 -15.97 -9.22 -22.44
C ALA A 322 -17.20 -8.48 -22.99
N GLN A 323 -17.19 -7.15 -23.02
CA GLN A 323 -18.28 -6.33 -23.59
C GLN A 323 -18.39 -6.41 -25.12
N GLN A 324 -17.34 -6.84 -25.83
CA GLN A 324 -17.38 -7.04 -27.29
C GLN A 324 -17.90 -8.43 -27.72
N ARG A 325 -18.24 -9.32 -26.76
CA ARG A 325 -18.73 -10.68 -27.03
C ARG A 325 -20.23 -10.87 -26.75
N HIS A 326 -20.97 -9.78 -26.55
CA HIS A 326 -22.42 -9.79 -26.39
C HIS A 326 -23.11 -8.95 -27.45
#